data_AF-A0A1X7UQH1-F1
#
_entry.id   AF-A0A1X7UQH1-F1
#
_cell.length_a   1.000
_cell.length_b   1.000
_cell.length_c   1.000
_cell.angle_alpha   90.00
_cell.angle_beta   90.00
_cell.angle_gamma   90.00
#
_symmetry.space_group_name_H-M   'P 1'
#
loop_
_entity.id
_entity.type
_entity.pdbx_description
1 polymer ?
#
loop_
_entity_poly.entity_id
_entity_poly.type
_entity_poly.pdbx_seq_one_letter_code
_entity_poly.pdbx_strand_id
1 'polypeptide(L)' 'MVGEAKGDKDCACFAIAYAIYNLYGDDPVNNTFDQSYMTQHMIECLKNIFYMPFPSMT' A
#
# COMPACT_ATOMS: atom_id res chain seq x y z
N MET A 1 5.25 10.21 -10.70
CA MET A 1 3.92 9.80 -11.18
C MET A 1 3.37 8.87 -10.13
N VAL A 2 2.31 9.26 -9.43
CA VAL A 2 1.61 8.36 -8.51
C VAL A 2 1.07 7.22 -9.35
N GLY A 3 1.45 5.98 -9.04
CA GLY A 3 1.02 4.80 -9.81
C GLY A 3 -0.50 4.82 -9.99
N GLU A 4 -0.97 4.83 -11.23
CA GLU A 4 -2.39 4.90 -11.53
C GLU A 4 -3.09 3.64 -10.99
N ALA A 5 -4.07 3.84 -10.10
CA ALA A 5 -4.93 2.75 -9.63
C ALA A 5 -5.71 2.21 -10.83
N LYS A 6 -5.36 1.00 -11.28
CA LYS A 6 -6.00 0.36 -12.44
C LYS A 6 -7.27 -0.38 -11.99
N GLY A 7 -8.24 0.37 -11.50
CA GLY A 7 -9.55 -0.15 -11.10
C GLY A 7 -10.18 0.64 -9.95
N ASP A 8 -11.49 0.84 -10.02
CA ASP A 8 -12.30 1.57 -9.02
C ASP A 8 -12.24 0.97 -7.59
N LYS A 9 -11.65 -0.22 -7.43
CA LYS A 9 -11.65 -0.98 -6.17
C LYS A 9 -10.41 -0.77 -5.29
N ASP A 10 -9.29 -0.30 -5.84
CA ASP A 10 -8.01 -0.32 -5.13
C ASP A 10 -7.56 1.05 -4.59
N CYS A 11 -8.28 2.14 -4.92
CA CYS A 11 -7.89 3.50 -4.52
C CYS A 11 -7.75 3.66 -3.00
N ALA A 12 -8.60 2.99 -2.21
CA ALA A 12 -8.51 3.00 -0.75
C ALA A 12 -7.27 2.25 -0.23
N CYS A 13 -6.91 1.11 -0.83
CA CYS A 13 -5.69 0.37 -0.50
C CYS A 13 -4.44 1.23 -0.77
N PHE A 14 -4.41 1.94 -1.90
CA PHE A 14 -3.33 2.87 -2.21
C PHE A 14 -3.25 4.03 -1.22
N ALA A 15 -4.37 4.65 -0.85
CA ALA A 15 -4.37 5.73 0.13
C ALA A 15 -3.79 5.29 1.50
N ILE A 16 -4.17 4.10 1.95
CA ILE A 16 -3.66 3.51 3.20
C ILE A 16 -2.18 3.17 3.08
N ALA A 17 -1.75 2.53 1.98
CA ALA A 17 -0.34 2.23 1.75
C ALA A 17 0.52 3.51 1.72
N TYR A 18 0.06 4.57 1.06
CA TYR A 18 0.71 5.88 1.04
C TYR A 18 0.82 6.47 2.45
N ALA A 19 -0.25 6.41 3.26
CA ALA A 19 -0.22 6.90 4.63
C ALA A 19 0.78 6.13 5.49
N ILE A 20 0.83 4.79 5.35
CA ILE A 20 1.77 3.94 6.07
C ILE A 20 3.22 4.28 5.68
N TYR A 21 3.53 4.39 4.39
CA TYR A 21 4.88 4.76 3.95
C TYR A 21 5.34 6.10 4.53
N ASN A 22 4.46 7.11 4.52
CA ASN A 22 4.75 8.40 5.15
C ASN A 22 5.01 8.28 6.67
N LEU A 23 4.29 7.40 7.38
CA LEU A 23 4.52 7.15 8.81
C LEU A 23 5.88 6.48 9.08
N TYR A 24 6.36 5.65 8.15
CA TYR A 24 7.65 4.99 8.24
C TYR A 24 8.82 5.86 7.76
N GLY A 25 8.55 7.07 7.24
CA GLY A 25 9.56 8.00 6.74
C GLY A 25 10.04 7.69 5.33
N ASP A 26 9.36 6.80 4.60
CA ASP A 26 9.65 6.50 3.20
C ASP A 26 8.70 7.25 2.27
N ASP A 27 9.21 7.66 1.10
CA ASP A 27 8.39 8.28 0.06
C ASP A 27 7.70 7.19 -0.78
N PRO A 28 6.35 7.09 -0.72
CA PRO A 28 5.59 6.12 -1.50
C PRO A 28 5.70 6.32 -3.02
N VAL A 29 6.13 7.50 -3.49
CA VAL A 29 6.36 7.77 -4.93
C VAL A 29 7.53 6.95 -5.48
N ASN A 30 8.46 6.54 -4.61
CA ASN A 30 9.61 5.70 -4.99
C ASN A 30 9.28 4.20 -4.99
N ASN A 31 8.03 3.82 -4.69
CA ASN A 31 7.62 2.42 -4.58
C ASN A 31 6.56 2.06 -5.61
N THR A 32 6.76 0.93 -6.30
CA THR A 32 5.73 0.30 -7.13
C THR A 32 5.07 -0.80 -6.31
N PHE A 33 3.84 -0.55 -5.87
CA PHE A 33 3.08 -1.53 -5.09
C PHE A 33 2.59 -2.69 -5.95
N ASP A 34 2.70 -3.92 -5.43
CA ASP A 34 2.09 -5.08 -6.07
C ASP A 34 0.58 -5.10 -5.79
N GLN A 35 -0.20 -4.56 -6.73
CA GLN A 35 -1.66 -4.47 -6.67
C GLN A 35 -2.33 -5.81 -6.37
N SER A 36 -1.74 -6.92 -6.80
CA SER A 36 -2.30 -8.27 -6.60
C SER A 36 -2.27 -8.70 -5.13
N TYR A 37 -1.33 -8.15 -4.34
CA TYR A 37 -1.10 -8.49 -2.94
C TYR A 37 -1.53 -7.40 -1.95
N MET A 38 -1.76 -6.16 -2.40
CA MET A 38 -2.11 -5.05 -1.50
C MET A 38 -3.33 -5.37 -0.62
N THR A 39 -4.40 -5.88 -1.21
CA THR A 39 -5.64 -6.18 -0.47
C THR A 39 -5.43 -7.27 0.57
N GLN A 40 -4.69 -8.33 0.24
CA GLN A 40 -4.38 -9.39 1.20
C GLN A 40 -3.50 -8.88 2.35
N HIS A 41 -2.45 -8.12 2.03
CA HIS A 41 -1.55 -7.51 3.01
C HIS A 41 -2.31 -6.58 3.97
N MET A 42 -3.26 -5.79 3.44
CA MET A 42 -4.10 -4.92 4.25
C MET A 42 -4.99 -5.71 5.22
N ILE A 43 -5.58 -6.82 4.78
CA ILE A 43 -6.37 -7.71 5.64
C ILE A 43 -5.51 -8.29 6.77
N GLU A 44 -4.28 -8.69 6.46
CA GLU A 44 -3.33 -9.21 7.46
C GLU A 44 -2.92 -8.13 8.47
N CYS A 45 -2.63 -6.91 8.02
CA CYS A 45 -2.32 -5.79 8.91
C CYS A 45 -3.49 -5.50 9.87
N LEU A 46 -4.72 -5.47 9.35
CA LEU A 46 -5.93 -5.23 10.16
C LEU A 46 -6.18 -6.34 11.18
N LYS A 47 -6.00 -7.61 10.79
CA LYS A 47 -6.17 -8.76 11.70
C LYS A 47 -5.15 -8.75 12.84
N ASN A 48 -3.93 -8.33 12.56
CA ASN A 48 -2.85 -8.29 13.55
C ASN A 48 -2.81 -6.97 14.34
N ILE A 49 -3.67 -5.99 14.02
CA ILE A 49 -3.66 -4.62 14.59
C ILE A 49 -2.24 -4.01 14.51
N PHE A 50 -1.55 -4.32 13.41
CA PHE A 50 -0.17 -3.91 13.19
C PHE A 50 -0.02 -3.53 11.72
N TYR A 51 0.28 -2.26 11.48
CA TYR A 51 0.52 -1.75 10.14
C TYR A 51 2.00 -1.88 9.83
N MET A 52 2.32 -2.43 8.66
CA MET A 52 3.67 -2.50 8.12
C MET A 52 3.68 -2.06 6.66
N PRO A 53 4.82 -1.57 6.13
CA PRO A 53 4.93 -1.17 4.74
C PRO A 53 4.42 -2.25 3.79
N PHE A 54 3.63 -1.84 2.80
CA PHE A 54 3.11 -2.73 1.78
C PHE A 54 4.24 -3.31 0.93
N PRO A 55 4.14 -4.57 0.47
CA PRO A 55 5.15 -5.16 -0.38
C PRO A 55 5.28 -4.38 -1.69
N SER A 56 6.50 -3.97 -2.01
CA SER A 56 6.85 -3.32 -3.27
C SER A 56 7.54 -4.31 -4.22
N MET A 57 7.25 -4.19 -5.51
CA MET A 57 8.07 -4.81 -6.56
C MET A 57 9.30 -3.92 -6.74
N THR A 58 10.35 -4.19 -5.97
CA THR A 58 11.67 -3.56 -6.21
C THR A 58 12.33 -4.18 -7.43
#